data_AF-E8LZT9-F1
#
_entry.id   AF-E8LZT9-F1
#
_cell.length_a   1.000
_cell.length_b   1.000
_cell.length_c   1.000
_cell.angle_alpha   90.00
_cell.angle_beta   90.00
_cell.angle_gamma   90.00
#
_symmetry.space_group_name_H-M   'P 1'
#
loop_
_entity.id
_entity.type
_entity.pdbx_description
1 polymer ?
#
loop_
_entity_poly.entity_id
_entity_poly.type
_entity_poly.pdbx_seq_one_letter_code
_entity_poly.pdbx_strand_id
1 'polypeptide(L)'
;MEMTPTTTYYVMLSKRYLSRYVLTYELLPLEYCFDVNGQKVFDRPTMHSLVNQGKLGDRNVVVGLTQHLGGSYLPYSNISNIGFSDQDSLNMFVERSYENYDSSTIECYALTSGNEPSELAIDIVEPPVIDKHTFTLKMALNDAIVAATHSHLLAYPQFAAELPSFKGNAEQLLSAILTSYLGDINQLAIAIAFFKTCSFFNIDAGWQLIEVVENFKKRLPPEANSDDVQRWFDTAQKIINNEDVNLIYSDDQNIALRAMILVLLNPEKDSINAMKVNLQENLGGKVYSLANIFVGARTGYSYLSAEQRNMLEDRKQLQLLNASLYNPASDEPTSEPIEQILTQEQISPDENKFILDQEPWLKSASPDIFQLRAVKPMAGFDLSLEYKPESFLAWRLIDANGTKGMEKLKGQLALNLLSIQRNFPAGVRVEIVEAKGLYITLPLVWAEDFNIREKLQLILDDLISIKIAQKSSKLVKI
;
A
#
# COMPACT_ATOMS: atom_id res chain seq x y z
N MET A 1 32.87 -12.22 34.09
CA MET A 1 31.54 -12.02 33.51
C MET A 1 31.71 -12.09 32.01
N GLU A 2 31.43 -13.26 31.45
CA GLU A 2 31.44 -13.48 30.00
C GLU A 2 30.31 -12.65 29.38
N MET A 3 30.67 -11.78 28.45
CA MET A 3 29.68 -11.09 27.61
C MET A 3 29.11 -12.14 26.65
N THR A 4 27.85 -12.50 26.84
CA THR A 4 27.08 -13.26 25.86
C THR A 4 27.15 -12.54 24.52
N PRO A 5 27.46 -13.23 23.40
CA PRO A 5 27.41 -12.61 22.09
C PRO A 5 25.95 -12.23 21.83
N THR A 6 25.65 -10.94 21.72
CA THR A 6 24.34 -10.46 21.26
C THR A 6 24.14 -10.97 19.84
N THR A 7 23.33 -12.03 19.69
CA THR A 7 22.94 -12.58 18.39
C THR A 7 22.37 -11.45 17.54
N THR A 8 23.12 -11.05 16.52
CA THR A 8 22.72 -9.99 15.59
C THR A 8 22.06 -10.65 14.40
N TYR A 9 20.85 -10.21 14.06
CA TYR A 9 20.11 -10.68 12.90
C TYR A 9 20.22 -9.68 11.77
N TYR A 10 20.04 -10.15 10.53
CA TYR A 10 20.25 -9.33 9.35
C TYR A 10 19.13 -9.53 8.35
N VAL A 11 18.82 -8.47 7.59
CA VAL A 11 18.04 -8.55 6.36
C VAL A 11 18.82 -7.92 5.22
N MET A 12 18.56 -8.34 3.99
CA MET A 12 19.15 -7.74 2.79
C MET A 12 18.05 -7.09 1.96
N LEU A 13 18.26 -5.87 1.47
CA LEU A 13 17.32 -5.17 0.59
C LEU A 13 18.06 -4.24 -0.38
N SER A 14 17.35 -3.74 -1.38
CA SER A 14 17.94 -2.77 -2.31
C SER A 14 18.09 -1.41 -1.62
N LYS A 15 19.15 -0.67 -1.95
CA LYS A 15 19.34 0.72 -1.51
C LYS A 15 18.12 1.58 -1.81
N ARG A 16 17.52 1.39 -2.99
CA ARG A 16 16.33 2.12 -3.42
C ARG A 16 15.14 1.87 -2.48
N TYR A 17 14.96 0.63 -2.01
CA TYR A 17 13.85 0.28 -1.12
C TYR A 17 14.10 0.75 0.31
N LEU A 18 15.35 0.70 0.76
CA LEU A 18 15.76 1.33 2.01
C LEU A 18 15.36 2.81 2.00
N SER A 19 15.81 3.59 1.00
CA SER A 19 15.56 5.04 0.97
C SER A 19 14.08 5.38 0.86
N ARG A 20 13.34 4.72 -0.04
CA ARG A 20 11.99 5.14 -0.44
C ARG A 20 10.87 4.60 0.43
N TYR A 21 11.11 3.48 1.12
CA TYR A 21 10.06 2.77 1.85
C TYR A 21 10.45 2.62 3.31
N VAL A 22 11.64 2.08 3.59
CA VAL A 22 12.02 1.81 4.98
C VAL A 22 12.24 3.09 5.77
N LEU A 23 13.10 3.97 5.28
CA LEU A 23 13.44 5.22 5.95
C LEU A 23 12.30 6.24 5.85
N THR A 24 11.63 6.29 4.69
CA THR A 24 10.49 7.19 4.48
C THR A 24 9.33 6.87 5.42
N TYR A 25 8.94 5.61 5.60
CA TYR A 25 7.78 5.24 6.45
C TYR A 25 8.17 4.87 7.88
N GLU A 26 9.47 4.92 8.23
CA GLU A 26 10.03 4.35 9.47
C GLU A 26 9.46 2.93 9.74
N LEU A 27 9.55 2.06 8.74
CA LEU A 27 8.97 0.72 8.78
C LEU A 27 9.68 -0.26 7.83
N LEU A 28 10.04 -1.45 8.29
CA LEU A 28 10.75 -2.45 7.49
C LEU A 28 9.83 -3.63 7.07
N PRO A 29 9.26 -3.61 5.85
CA PRO A 29 8.50 -4.73 5.29
C PRO A 29 9.41 -5.89 4.83
N LEU A 30 9.27 -7.06 5.44
CA LEU A 30 10.07 -8.25 5.11
C LEU A 30 9.78 -8.82 3.72
N GLU A 31 8.57 -8.62 3.21
CA GLU A 31 8.18 -9.05 1.85
C GLU A 31 9.05 -8.41 0.75
N TYR A 32 9.67 -7.25 1.03
CA TYR A 32 10.55 -6.54 0.10
C TYR A 32 12.04 -6.72 0.40
N CYS A 33 12.37 -7.62 1.32
CA CYS A 33 13.73 -8.06 1.56
C CYS A 33 14.06 -9.25 0.65
N PHE A 34 15.33 -9.40 0.31
CA PHE A 34 15.84 -10.58 -0.39
C PHE A 34 15.66 -11.80 0.49
N ASP A 35 15.43 -12.92 -0.17
CA ASP A 35 15.55 -14.22 0.46
C ASP A 35 17.02 -14.65 0.37
N VAL A 36 17.64 -14.96 1.50
CA VAL A 36 19.00 -15.50 1.58
C VAL A 36 18.90 -16.88 2.22
N ASN A 37 19.25 -17.92 1.47
CA ASN A 37 19.14 -19.32 1.88
C ASN A 37 17.73 -19.75 2.36
N GLY A 38 16.67 -19.26 1.73
CA GLY A 38 15.28 -19.58 2.08
C GLY A 38 14.71 -18.72 3.20
N GLN A 39 15.42 -17.69 3.68
CA GLN A 39 15.04 -16.87 4.82
C GLN A 39 15.14 -15.36 4.52
N LYS A 40 14.16 -14.58 5.01
CA LYS A 40 14.20 -13.10 4.94
C LYS A 40 15.10 -12.48 6.00
N VAL A 41 15.12 -13.08 7.18
CA VAL A 41 15.97 -12.69 8.30
C VAL A 41 16.97 -13.80 8.52
N PHE A 42 18.26 -13.47 8.49
CA PHE A 42 19.34 -14.45 8.56
C PHE A 42 20.37 -14.05 9.63
N ASP A 43 21.24 -15.01 9.96
CA ASP A 43 22.19 -14.91 11.05
C ASP A 43 23.56 -14.33 10.62
N ARG A 44 24.43 -14.14 11.60
CA ARG A 44 25.79 -13.62 11.39
C ARG A 44 26.68 -14.54 10.52
N PRO A 45 26.70 -15.88 10.72
CA PRO A 45 27.40 -16.79 9.81
C PRO A 45 26.98 -16.62 8.34
N THR A 46 25.68 -16.50 8.06
CA THR A 46 25.16 -16.27 6.71
C THR A 46 25.60 -14.92 6.16
N MET A 47 25.54 -13.87 6.98
CA MET A 47 26.03 -12.53 6.62
C MET A 47 27.53 -12.52 6.27
N HIS A 48 28.36 -13.17 7.09
CA HIS A 48 29.81 -13.26 6.83
C HIS A 48 30.10 -14.00 5.51
N SER A 49 29.37 -15.08 5.27
CA SER A 49 29.47 -15.88 4.04
C SER A 49 29.04 -15.08 2.81
N LEU A 50 27.94 -14.31 2.91
CA LEU A 50 27.43 -13.39 1.88
C LEU A 50 28.49 -12.36 1.47
N VAL A 51 29.18 -11.76 2.45
CA VAL A 51 30.23 -10.76 2.22
C VAL A 51 31.48 -11.40 1.61
N ASN A 52 32.00 -12.50 2.17
CA ASN A 52 33.23 -13.13 1.69
C ASN A 52 33.11 -13.73 0.28
N GLN A 53 31.90 -14.12 -0.11
CA GLN A 53 31.63 -14.58 -1.48
C GLN A 53 31.37 -13.43 -2.47
N GLY A 54 31.43 -12.16 -2.03
CA GLY A 54 31.20 -10.99 -2.87
C GLY A 54 29.78 -10.91 -3.43
N LYS A 55 28.79 -11.49 -2.72
CA LYS A 55 27.40 -11.56 -3.17
C LYS A 55 26.59 -10.29 -2.87
N LEU A 56 27.15 -9.38 -2.06
CA LEU A 56 26.58 -8.06 -1.82
C LEU A 56 27.12 -7.06 -2.85
N GLY A 57 26.30 -6.72 -3.84
CA GLY A 57 26.63 -5.69 -4.83
C GLY A 57 26.26 -4.27 -4.39
N ASP A 58 26.76 -3.27 -5.13
CA ASP A 58 26.52 -1.84 -4.87
C ASP A 58 25.02 -1.42 -4.84
N ARG A 59 24.13 -2.21 -5.43
CA ARG A 59 22.68 -1.89 -5.40
C ARG A 59 22.00 -2.29 -4.09
N ASN A 60 22.67 -3.04 -3.25
CA ASN A 60 22.11 -3.72 -2.10
C ASN A 60 22.75 -3.23 -0.80
N VAL A 61 22.01 -3.39 0.28
CA VAL A 61 22.46 -3.10 1.65
C VAL A 61 22.03 -4.25 2.55
N VAL A 62 22.80 -4.44 3.61
CA VAL A 62 22.42 -5.33 4.72
C VAL A 62 22.02 -4.45 5.89
N VAL A 63 20.90 -4.75 6.52
CA VAL A 63 20.41 -4.04 7.69
C VAL A 63 20.51 -4.96 8.89
N GLY A 64 21.29 -4.56 9.88
CA GLY A 64 21.39 -5.22 11.18
C GLY A 64 20.16 -4.93 12.02
N LEU A 65 19.68 -5.96 12.71
CA LEU A 65 18.54 -5.91 13.61
C LEU A 65 19.00 -6.17 15.04
N THR A 66 18.44 -5.43 15.99
CA THR A 66 18.72 -5.59 17.43
C THR A 66 18.19 -6.92 17.97
N GLN A 67 17.10 -7.43 17.39
CA GLN A 67 16.47 -8.69 17.77
C GLN A 67 15.65 -9.27 16.61
N HIS A 68 15.43 -10.58 16.64
CA HIS A 68 14.51 -11.25 15.73
C HIS A 68 13.08 -11.07 16.24
N LEU A 69 12.30 -10.27 15.53
CA LEU A 69 10.90 -10.03 15.82
C LEU A 69 10.01 -10.86 14.90
N GLY A 70 8.88 -11.34 15.42
CA GLY A 70 7.82 -11.92 14.60
C GLY A 70 7.05 -10.84 13.83
N GLY A 71 6.38 -11.25 12.75
CA GLY A 71 5.56 -10.39 11.90
C GLY A 71 6.21 -10.03 10.56
N SER A 72 5.39 -9.60 9.61
CA SER A 72 5.82 -9.26 8.24
C SER A 72 6.39 -7.84 8.14
N TYR A 73 6.15 -6.99 9.15
CA TYR A 73 6.64 -5.62 9.23
C TYR A 73 7.40 -5.41 10.53
N LEU A 74 8.66 -5.00 10.42
CA LEU A 74 9.49 -4.74 11.59
C LEU A 74 9.53 -3.23 11.89
N PRO A 75 9.52 -2.84 13.17
CA PRO A 75 9.60 -1.44 13.56
C PRO A 75 10.98 -0.88 13.26
N TYR A 76 11.04 0.38 12.85
CA TYR A 76 12.31 1.07 12.56
C TYR A 76 13.28 1.07 13.75
N SER A 77 12.76 1.17 14.98
CA SER A 77 13.55 1.05 16.20
C SER A 77 14.28 -0.29 16.35
N ASN A 78 13.94 -1.31 15.55
CA ASN A 78 14.64 -2.58 15.52
C ASN A 78 15.93 -2.54 14.69
N ILE A 79 16.10 -1.54 13.83
CA ILE A 79 17.29 -1.36 12.99
C ILE A 79 18.44 -0.87 13.88
N SER A 80 19.53 -1.64 13.93
CA SER A 80 20.74 -1.25 14.66
C SER A 80 21.72 -0.52 13.76
N ASN A 81 21.98 -1.06 12.57
CA ASN A 81 22.98 -0.54 11.66
C ASN A 81 22.71 -0.92 10.20
N ILE A 82 23.39 -0.24 9.27
CA ILE A 82 23.27 -0.46 7.83
C ILE A 82 24.65 -0.65 7.21
N GLY A 83 24.88 -1.84 6.68
CA GLY A 83 26.11 -2.23 6.00
C GLY A 83 26.01 -2.02 4.48
N PHE A 84 27.02 -1.36 3.93
CA PHE A 84 27.20 -1.10 2.50
C PHE A 84 28.32 -1.98 1.92
N SER A 85 28.27 -2.26 0.62
CA SER A 85 29.27 -3.09 -0.08
C SER A 85 30.71 -2.59 0.07
N ASP A 86 30.89 -1.28 0.12
CA ASP A 86 32.19 -0.59 0.12
C ASP A 86 32.02 0.87 0.59
N GLN A 87 33.14 1.59 0.71
CA GLN A 87 33.16 2.96 1.22
C GLN A 87 32.54 3.98 0.25
N ASP A 88 32.70 3.79 -1.06
CA ASP A 88 32.15 4.71 -2.06
C ASP A 88 30.61 4.62 -2.06
N SER A 89 30.11 3.40 -2.01
CA SER A 89 28.71 3.02 -1.85
C SER A 89 28.06 3.65 -0.60
N LEU A 90 28.78 3.68 0.52
CA LEU A 90 28.37 4.37 1.76
C LEU A 90 28.36 5.90 1.58
N ASN A 91 29.46 6.48 1.08
CA ASN A 91 29.60 7.93 0.91
C ASN A 91 28.49 8.50 0.01
N MET A 92 28.23 7.83 -1.12
CA MET A 92 27.14 8.20 -2.04
C MET A 92 25.75 8.19 -1.38
N PHE A 93 25.53 7.31 -0.40
CA PHE A 93 24.26 7.25 0.32
C PHE A 93 24.13 8.39 1.32
N VAL A 94 25.19 8.67 2.09
CA VAL A 94 25.19 9.74 3.11
C VAL A 94 25.13 11.13 2.47
N GLU A 95 25.84 11.36 1.36
CA GLU A 95 25.86 12.65 0.67
C GLU A 95 24.53 13.03 0.01
N ARG A 96 23.69 12.04 -0.31
CA ARG A 96 22.45 12.24 -1.08
C ARG A 96 21.39 13.12 -0.42
N SER A 97 21.53 13.42 0.88
CA SER A 97 20.70 14.35 1.68
C SER A 97 19.19 14.19 1.45
N TYR A 98 18.49 13.58 2.40
CA TYR A 98 17.06 13.30 2.28
C TYR A 98 16.26 14.25 3.18
N GLU A 99 15.18 14.83 2.65
CA GLU A 99 14.32 15.75 3.41
C GLU A 99 13.59 15.06 4.57
N ASN A 100 13.20 13.80 4.37
CA ASN A 100 12.27 13.09 5.26
C ASN A 100 12.99 12.23 6.31
N TYR A 101 14.29 12.02 6.19
CA TYR A 101 15.06 11.26 7.19
C TYR A 101 16.50 11.73 7.27
N ASP A 102 17.05 11.65 8.47
CA ASP A 102 18.43 11.99 8.75
C ASP A 102 19.28 10.71 8.87
N SER A 103 20.12 10.47 7.87
CA SER A 103 21.03 9.31 7.85
C SER A 103 22.06 9.30 8.98
N SER A 104 22.32 10.45 9.64
CA SER A 104 23.24 10.52 10.78
C SER A 104 22.72 9.83 12.04
N THR A 105 21.41 9.56 12.09
CA THR A 105 20.76 8.91 13.24
C THR A 105 20.90 7.38 13.24
N ILE A 106 21.41 6.78 12.16
CA ILE A 106 21.63 5.34 12.04
C ILE A 106 23.11 5.07 11.83
N GLU A 107 23.66 4.09 12.55
CA GLU A 107 25.02 3.63 12.32
C GLU A 107 25.14 3.00 10.92
N CYS A 108 25.91 3.65 10.04
CA CYS A 108 26.18 3.19 8.68
C CYS A 108 27.66 2.86 8.53
N TYR A 109 27.99 1.74 7.89
CA TYR A 109 29.38 1.28 7.73
C TYR A 109 29.60 0.55 6.41
N ALA A 110 30.85 0.56 5.94
CA ALA A 110 31.28 -0.25 4.80
C ALA A 110 31.67 -1.65 5.28
N LEU A 111 31.19 -2.68 4.59
CA LEU A 111 31.51 -4.07 4.89
C LEU A 111 32.90 -4.39 4.34
N THR A 112 33.76 -4.92 5.21
CA THR A 112 35.08 -5.42 4.82
C THR A 112 35.02 -6.93 4.65
N SER A 113 35.41 -7.44 3.49
CA SER A 113 35.57 -8.88 3.27
C SER A 113 36.67 -9.44 4.18
N GLY A 114 36.34 -10.49 4.92
CA GLY A 114 37.32 -11.24 5.67
C GLY A 114 38.16 -12.10 4.73
N ASN A 115 39.44 -12.31 5.08
CA ASN A 115 40.33 -13.23 4.34
C ASN A 115 40.02 -14.71 4.63
N GLU A 116 38.98 -15.00 5.41
CA GLU A 116 38.63 -16.37 5.80
C GLU A 116 37.72 -17.03 4.73
N PRO A 117 38.11 -18.19 4.20
CA PRO A 117 37.28 -18.93 3.26
C PRO A 117 35.97 -19.35 3.94
N SER A 118 34.85 -19.07 3.29
CA SER A 118 33.52 -19.46 3.75
C SER A 118 33.07 -20.73 3.03
N GLU A 119 32.72 -21.77 3.79
CA GLU A 119 32.22 -23.04 3.23
C GLU A 119 30.70 -23.05 3.01
N LEU A 120 29.94 -22.15 3.65
CA LEU A 120 28.48 -22.09 3.56
C LEU A 120 28.05 -21.50 2.21
N ALA A 121 27.37 -22.28 1.37
CA ALA A 121 26.84 -21.79 0.10
C ALA A 121 25.76 -20.73 0.33
N ILE A 122 25.79 -19.66 -0.47
CA ILE A 122 24.81 -18.57 -0.41
C ILE A 122 23.98 -18.57 -1.69
N ASP A 123 22.68 -18.82 -1.52
CA ASP A 123 21.64 -18.62 -2.52
C ASP A 123 20.83 -17.36 -2.19
N ILE A 124 20.48 -16.60 -3.24
CA ILE A 124 19.81 -15.32 -3.09
C ILE A 124 18.65 -15.24 -4.09
N VAL A 125 17.45 -14.98 -3.58
CA VAL A 125 16.28 -14.71 -4.41
C VAL A 125 15.82 -13.27 -4.20
N GLU A 126 15.71 -12.53 -5.29
CA GLU A 126 15.25 -11.14 -5.26
C GLU A 126 13.76 -11.05 -4.91
N PRO A 127 13.34 -10.02 -4.15
CA PRO A 127 11.93 -9.77 -3.90
C PRO A 127 11.20 -9.33 -5.19
N PRO A 128 9.86 -9.44 -5.24
CA PRO A 128 9.09 -8.88 -6.35
C PRO A 128 9.30 -7.36 -6.45
N VAL A 129 9.17 -6.83 -7.67
CA VAL A 129 9.24 -5.38 -7.90
C VAL A 129 8.05 -4.71 -7.23
N ILE A 130 8.32 -3.67 -6.43
CA ILE A 130 7.27 -2.91 -5.76
C ILE A 130 6.54 -2.03 -6.78
N ASP A 131 5.25 -2.28 -6.96
CA ASP A 131 4.36 -1.34 -7.63
C ASP A 131 4.11 -0.14 -6.70
N LYS A 132 4.61 1.05 -7.08
CA LYS A 132 4.54 2.26 -6.24
C LYS A 132 3.09 2.57 -5.86
N HIS A 133 2.16 2.46 -6.81
CA HIS A 133 0.77 2.83 -6.60
C HIS A 133 0.09 1.89 -5.60
N THR A 134 0.20 0.58 -5.80
CA THR A 134 -0.35 -0.45 -4.89
C THR A 134 0.25 -0.32 -3.50
N PHE A 135 1.57 -0.13 -3.38
CA PHE A 135 2.21 0.09 -2.09
C PHE A 135 1.67 1.34 -1.40
N THR A 136 1.59 2.48 -2.10
CA THR A 136 1.10 3.74 -1.54
C THR A 136 -0.35 3.59 -1.04
N LEU A 137 -1.22 2.94 -1.81
CA LEU A 137 -2.60 2.65 -1.40
C LEU A 137 -2.67 1.75 -0.17
N LYS A 138 -1.84 0.70 -0.12
CA LYS A 138 -1.75 -0.23 1.02
C LYS A 138 -1.31 0.50 2.29
N MET A 139 -0.36 1.44 2.19
CA MET A 139 0.18 2.14 3.35
C MET A 139 -0.67 3.33 3.80
N ALA A 140 -1.44 3.95 2.90
CA ALA A 140 -2.02 5.28 3.06
C ALA A 140 -2.79 5.49 4.37
N LEU A 141 -3.69 4.57 4.75
CA LEU A 141 -4.50 4.74 5.95
C LEU A 141 -3.66 4.68 7.23
N ASN A 142 -2.81 3.67 7.34
CA ASN A 142 -1.96 3.51 8.53
C ASN A 142 -0.92 4.62 8.62
N ASP A 143 -0.32 5.04 7.50
CA ASP A 143 0.61 6.16 7.43
C ASP A 143 -0.06 7.49 7.85
N ALA A 144 -1.32 7.69 7.45
CA ALA A 144 -2.15 8.80 7.91
C ALA A 144 -2.41 8.76 9.42
N ILE A 145 -2.76 7.58 9.96
CA ILE A 145 -3.00 7.39 11.39
C ILE A 145 -1.72 7.64 12.20
N VAL A 146 -0.56 7.22 11.71
CA VAL A 146 0.74 7.50 12.34
C VAL A 146 1.02 9.01 12.35
N ALA A 147 0.69 9.73 11.27
CA ALA A 147 0.82 11.19 11.21
C ALA A 147 -0.08 11.91 12.23
N ALA A 148 -1.33 11.44 12.34
CA ALA A 148 -2.28 11.93 13.32
C ALA A 148 -1.80 11.63 14.76
N THR A 149 -1.27 10.42 14.99
CA THR A 149 -0.69 10.00 16.27
C THR A 149 0.48 10.90 16.64
N HIS A 150 1.42 11.11 15.72
CA HIS A 150 2.56 12.01 15.92
C HIS A 150 2.12 13.42 16.32
N SER A 151 1.20 14.00 15.55
CA SER A 151 0.65 15.34 15.82
C SER A 151 -0.08 15.40 17.17
N HIS A 152 -0.80 14.35 17.53
CA HIS A 152 -1.50 14.24 18.79
C HIS A 152 -0.53 14.12 19.98
N LEU A 153 0.55 13.35 19.86
CA LEU A 153 1.60 13.23 20.88
C LEU A 153 2.32 14.56 21.14
N LEU A 154 2.52 15.38 20.10
CA LEU A 154 3.10 16.73 20.27
C LEU A 154 2.20 17.64 21.13
N ALA A 155 0.88 17.51 20.99
CA ALA A 155 -0.08 18.29 21.77
C ALA A 155 -0.40 17.67 23.14
N TYR A 156 -0.36 16.35 23.24
CA TYR A 156 -0.73 15.56 24.42
C TYR A 156 0.31 14.45 24.68
N PRO A 157 1.51 14.79 25.19
CA PRO A 157 2.60 13.82 25.36
C PRO A 157 2.24 12.62 26.25
N GLN A 158 1.32 12.79 27.20
CA GLN A 158 0.83 11.72 28.07
C GLN A 158 0.16 10.56 27.32
N PHE A 159 -0.36 10.80 26.10
CA PHE A 159 -0.98 9.77 25.27
C PHE A 159 0.01 8.67 24.87
N ALA A 160 1.32 8.92 24.95
CA ALA A 160 2.37 7.93 24.71
C ALA A 160 2.20 6.65 25.56
N ALA A 161 1.69 6.79 26.78
CA ALA A 161 1.46 5.65 27.69
C ALA A 161 0.30 4.74 27.24
N GLU A 162 -0.63 5.25 26.42
CA GLU A 162 -1.81 4.53 25.95
C GLU A 162 -1.55 3.77 24.63
N LEU A 163 -0.54 4.18 23.85
CA LEU A 163 -0.19 3.59 22.55
C LEU A 163 -0.10 2.05 22.57
N PRO A 164 0.48 1.40 23.60
CA PRO A 164 0.55 -0.06 23.64
C PRO A 164 -0.82 -0.76 23.63
N SER A 165 -1.89 -0.11 24.10
CA SER A 165 -3.24 -0.70 24.11
C SER A 165 -3.92 -0.70 22.74
N PHE A 166 -3.35 0.01 21.75
CA PHE A 166 -3.91 0.11 20.39
C PHE A 166 -3.12 -0.72 19.36
N LYS A 167 -2.22 -1.60 19.80
CA LYS A 167 -1.43 -2.44 18.91
C LYS A 167 -2.33 -3.28 18.00
N GLY A 168 -2.07 -3.22 16.68
CA GLY A 168 -2.88 -3.92 15.68
C GLY A 168 -4.30 -3.39 15.48
N ASN A 169 -4.70 -2.31 16.18
CA ASN A 169 -6.05 -1.78 16.11
C ASN A 169 -6.08 -0.32 15.64
N ALA A 170 -5.93 -0.15 14.33
CA ALA A 170 -5.90 1.17 13.67
C ALA A 170 -7.19 1.98 13.87
N GLU A 171 -8.36 1.35 13.85
CA GLU A 171 -9.63 2.04 14.00
C GLU A 171 -9.85 2.57 15.43
N GLN A 172 -9.49 1.76 16.43
CA GLN A 172 -9.58 2.17 17.82
C GLN A 172 -8.60 3.30 18.14
N LEU A 173 -7.37 3.23 17.61
CA LEU A 173 -6.38 4.31 17.73
C LEU A 173 -6.90 5.62 17.13
N LEU A 174 -7.41 5.58 15.90
CA LEU A 174 -7.97 6.76 15.23
C LEU A 174 -9.14 7.35 16.03
N SER A 175 -10.02 6.49 16.54
CA SER A 175 -11.16 6.92 17.37
C SER A 175 -10.71 7.61 18.66
N ALA A 176 -9.69 7.08 19.34
CA ALA A 176 -9.13 7.67 20.56
C ALA A 176 -8.54 9.06 20.29
N ILE A 177 -7.77 9.22 19.21
CA ILE A 177 -7.19 10.51 18.80
C ILE A 177 -8.30 11.54 18.55
N LEU A 178 -9.33 11.18 17.77
CA LEU A 178 -10.39 12.10 17.37
C LEU A 178 -11.34 12.46 18.53
N THR A 179 -11.50 11.58 19.52
CA THR A 179 -12.31 11.84 20.72
C THR A 179 -11.77 13.01 21.56
N SER A 180 -10.47 13.31 21.46
CA SER A 180 -9.88 14.48 22.11
C SER A 180 -10.42 15.82 21.57
N TYR A 181 -11.02 15.81 20.39
CA TYR A 181 -11.58 17.00 19.74
C TYR A 181 -13.12 16.99 19.71
N LEU A 182 -13.72 15.80 19.69
CA LEU A 182 -15.15 15.58 19.47
C LEU A 182 -15.74 14.77 20.62
N GLY A 183 -16.73 15.34 21.32
CA GLY A 183 -17.47 14.64 22.38
C GLY A 183 -18.74 13.93 21.90
N ASP A 184 -19.19 14.23 20.67
CA ASP A 184 -20.40 13.65 20.08
C ASP A 184 -20.07 12.43 19.21
N ILE A 185 -20.79 11.33 19.41
CA ILE A 185 -20.55 10.04 18.73
C ILE A 185 -20.80 10.14 17.23
N ASN A 186 -21.82 10.91 16.81
CA ASN A 186 -22.14 11.06 15.39
C ASN A 186 -21.07 11.90 14.67
N GLN A 187 -20.62 13.00 15.28
CA GLN A 187 -19.50 13.79 14.78
C GLN A 187 -18.20 12.97 14.70
N LEU A 188 -17.95 12.09 15.68
CA LEU A 188 -16.80 11.18 15.65
C LEU A 188 -16.87 10.23 14.44
N ALA A 189 -18.01 9.59 14.20
CA ALA A 189 -18.21 8.71 13.05
C ALA A 189 -18.03 9.45 11.71
N ILE A 190 -18.56 10.68 11.60
CA ILE A 190 -18.37 11.57 10.45
C ILE A 190 -16.88 11.87 10.23
N ALA A 191 -16.17 12.24 11.30
CA ALA A 191 -14.75 12.57 11.24
C ALA A 191 -13.89 11.37 10.84
N ILE A 192 -14.19 10.18 11.36
CA ILE A 192 -13.50 8.93 10.96
C ILE A 192 -13.71 8.63 9.47
N ALA A 193 -14.95 8.74 8.99
CA ALA A 193 -15.26 8.52 7.57
C ALA A 193 -14.51 9.50 6.67
N PHE A 194 -14.49 10.79 7.03
CA PHE A 194 -13.79 11.81 6.26
C PHE A 194 -12.26 11.69 6.36
N PHE A 195 -11.71 11.28 7.51
CA PHE A 195 -10.29 10.98 7.66
C PHE A 195 -9.86 9.87 6.69
N LYS A 196 -10.65 8.79 6.60
CA LYS A 196 -10.42 7.69 5.65
C LYS A 196 -10.52 8.18 4.20
N THR A 197 -11.44 9.10 3.89
CA THR A 197 -11.51 9.77 2.58
C THR A 197 -10.23 10.57 2.30
N CYS A 198 -9.75 11.37 3.27
CA CYS A 198 -8.52 12.15 3.12
C CYS A 198 -7.30 11.25 2.88
N SER A 199 -7.16 10.13 3.59
CA SER A 199 -6.07 9.17 3.35
C SER A 199 -6.16 8.50 1.97
N PHE A 200 -7.37 8.30 1.45
CA PHE A 200 -7.58 7.73 0.12
C PHE A 200 -7.20 8.73 -0.98
N PHE A 201 -7.58 10.01 -0.83
CA PHE A 201 -7.15 11.12 -1.67
C PHE A 201 -5.90 11.81 -1.11
N ASN A 202 -4.86 11.00 -0.90
CA ASN A 202 -3.56 11.47 -0.47
C ASN A 202 -2.93 12.42 -1.51
N ILE A 203 -1.79 13.01 -1.16
CA ILE A 203 -1.14 14.02 -2.01
C ILE A 203 -0.78 13.48 -3.41
N ASP A 204 -0.41 12.19 -3.52
CA ASP A 204 -0.11 11.54 -4.81
C ASP A 204 -1.38 11.27 -5.65
N ALA A 205 -2.54 11.10 -5.02
CA ALA A 205 -3.82 10.82 -5.70
C ALA A 205 -4.57 12.08 -6.18
N GLY A 206 -4.15 13.27 -5.72
CA GLY A 206 -4.78 14.55 -6.05
C GLY A 206 -6.02 14.87 -5.20
N TRP A 207 -6.72 15.96 -5.55
CA TRP A 207 -7.90 16.45 -4.82
C TRP A 207 -8.98 16.93 -5.78
N GLN A 208 -9.83 16.00 -6.23
CA GLN A 208 -10.99 16.31 -7.08
C GLN A 208 -12.25 16.37 -6.22
N LEU A 209 -12.83 17.57 -6.09
CA LEU A 209 -13.93 17.84 -5.14
C LEU A 209 -15.12 16.87 -5.30
N ILE A 210 -15.54 16.61 -6.53
CA ILE A 210 -16.67 15.71 -6.83
C ILE A 210 -16.36 14.29 -6.31
N GLU A 211 -15.19 13.76 -6.64
CA GLU A 211 -14.79 12.41 -6.26
C GLU A 211 -14.61 12.26 -4.75
N VAL A 212 -14.06 13.30 -4.10
CA VAL A 212 -13.89 13.36 -2.64
C VAL A 212 -15.26 13.29 -1.95
N VAL A 213 -16.21 14.12 -2.38
CA VAL A 213 -17.55 14.17 -1.81
C VAL A 213 -18.30 12.85 -2.02
N GLU A 214 -18.21 12.27 -3.22
CA GLU A 214 -18.82 10.96 -3.52
C GLU A 214 -18.20 9.82 -2.69
N ASN A 215 -16.87 9.83 -2.52
CA ASN A 215 -16.19 8.82 -1.72
C ASN A 215 -16.55 8.94 -0.23
N PHE A 216 -16.61 10.16 0.30
CA PHE A 216 -17.08 10.41 1.66
C PHE A 216 -18.51 9.89 1.84
N LYS A 217 -19.41 10.17 0.89
CA LYS A 217 -20.78 9.64 0.92
C LYS A 217 -20.84 8.11 0.97
N LYS A 218 -19.96 7.42 0.23
CA LYS A 218 -19.86 5.95 0.24
C LYS A 218 -19.31 5.38 1.55
N ARG A 219 -18.47 6.15 2.27
CA ARG A 219 -17.82 5.74 3.53
C ARG A 219 -18.60 6.14 4.78
N LEU A 220 -19.57 7.05 4.65
CA LEU A 220 -20.37 7.52 5.77
C LEU A 220 -21.24 6.37 6.30
N PRO A 221 -21.15 6.02 7.59
CA PRO A 221 -22.01 5.02 8.19
C PRO A 221 -23.48 5.50 8.23
N PRO A 222 -24.47 4.62 7.98
CA PRO A 222 -25.88 5.00 7.94
C PRO A 222 -26.37 5.73 9.19
N GLU A 223 -25.83 5.37 10.35
CA GLU A 223 -26.21 5.90 11.67
C GLU A 223 -25.79 7.36 11.85
N ALA A 224 -24.75 7.79 11.13
CA ALA A 224 -24.25 9.16 11.16
C ALA A 224 -24.93 10.07 10.11
N ASN A 225 -25.77 9.51 9.24
CA ASN A 225 -26.47 10.24 8.20
C ASN A 225 -27.63 11.06 8.80
N SER A 226 -27.37 12.35 9.03
CA SER A 226 -28.30 13.29 9.66
C SER A 226 -28.64 14.46 8.74
N ASP A 227 -29.65 15.25 9.11
CA ASP A 227 -30.02 16.47 8.38
C ASP A 227 -28.84 17.44 8.20
N ASP A 228 -27.95 17.53 9.20
CA ASP A 228 -26.76 18.38 9.11
C ASP A 228 -25.72 17.85 8.11
N VAL A 229 -25.61 16.53 7.97
CA VAL A 229 -24.80 15.91 6.92
C VAL A 229 -25.40 16.15 5.54
N GLN A 230 -26.73 16.05 5.39
CA GLN A 230 -27.38 16.37 4.12
C GLN A 230 -27.18 17.84 3.74
N ARG A 231 -27.32 18.77 4.69
CA ARG A 231 -26.99 20.19 4.48
C ARG A 231 -25.53 20.40 4.08
N TRP A 232 -24.61 19.61 4.66
CA TRP A 232 -23.21 19.63 4.26
C TRP A 232 -23.02 19.19 2.81
N PHE A 233 -23.68 18.12 2.37
CA PHE A 233 -23.65 17.69 0.96
C PHE A 233 -24.22 18.76 0.03
N ASP A 234 -25.33 19.40 0.41
CA ASP A 234 -25.93 20.49 -0.37
C ASP A 234 -24.96 21.69 -0.47
N THR A 235 -24.27 22.01 0.63
CA THR A 235 -23.24 23.06 0.69
C THR A 235 -22.05 22.71 -0.21
N ALA A 236 -21.56 21.47 -0.15
CA ALA A 236 -20.48 21.00 -0.99
C ALA A 236 -20.85 21.04 -2.49
N GLN A 237 -22.09 20.68 -2.83
CA GLN A 237 -22.58 20.76 -4.21
C GLN A 237 -22.64 22.20 -4.73
N LYS A 238 -23.09 23.15 -3.90
CA LYS A 238 -23.06 24.58 -4.23
C LYS A 238 -21.63 25.07 -4.49
N ILE A 239 -20.68 24.67 -3.65
CA ILE A 239 -19.25 24.97 -3.84
C ILE A 239 -18.75 24.41 -5.17
N ILE A 240 -19.05 23.14 -5.48
CA ILE A 240 -18.67 22.48 -6.74
C ILE A 240 -19.23 23.24 -7.95
N ASN A 241 -20.45 23.77 -7.82
CA ASN A 241 -21.11 24.56 -8.86
C ASN A 241 -20.63 26.02 -8.93
N ASN A 242 -19.66 26.43 -8.10
CA ASN A 242 -19.19 27.82 -7.95
C ASN A 242 -20.28 28.80 -7.53
N GLU A 243 -21.24 28.35 -6.73
CA GLU A 243 -22.25 29.21 -6.11
C GLU A 243 -21.67 29.92 -4.86
N ASP A 244 -22.20 31.09 -4.54
CA ASP A 244 -21.81 31.82 -3.33
C ASP A 244 -22.42 31.15 -2.09
N VAL A 245 -21.59 30.84 -1.10
CA VAL A 245 -21.99 30.14 0.12
C VAL A 245 -21.34 30.81 1.32
N ASN A 246 -22.15 31.18 2.32
CA ASN A 246 -21.63 31.71 3.56
C ASN A 246 -21.12 30.57 4.45
N LEU A 247 -19.80 30.55 4.72
CA LEU A 247 -19.14 29.48 5.46
C LEU A 247 -18.72 29.96 6.84
N ILE A 248 -19.03 29.16 7.86
CA ILE A 248 -18.74 29.44 9.27
C ILE A 248 -17.81 28.35 9.81
N TYR A 249 -16.70 28.75 10.42
CA TYR A 249 -15.64 27.85 10.90
C TYR A 249 -15.41 27.94 12.42
N SER A 250 -16.42 28.31 13.19
CA SER A 250 -16.33 28.41 14.66
C SER A 250 -16.62 27.07 15.36
N ASP A 251 -16.35 26.98 16.67
CA ASP A 251 -16.45 25.75 17.46
C ASP A 251 -17.85 25.47 18.06
N ASP A 252 -18.83 26.33 17.80
CA ASP A 252 -20.15 26.30 18.47
C ASP A 252 -20.99 25.05 18.17
N GLN A 253 -21.04 24.58 16.90
CA GLN A 253 -21.74 23.37 16.49
C GLN A 253 -21.09 22.73 15.27
N ASN A 254 -21.36 21.44 15.02
CA ASN A 254 -20.96 20.73 13.80
C ASN A 254 -19.47 20.86 13.45
N ILE A 255 -18.62 20.76 14.48
CA ILE A 255 -17.16 20.95 14.41
C ILE A 255 -16.54 20.09 13.29
N ALA A 256 -16.92 18.81 13.17
CA ALA A 256 -16.37 17.92 12.14
C ALA A 256 -16.76 18.40 10.75
N LEU A 257 -18.05 18.66 10.50
CA LEU A 257 -18.55 19.13 9.21
C LEU A 257 -17.93 20.48 8.78
N ARG A 258 -17.74 21.40 9.74
CA ARG A 258 -17.06 22.68 9.48
C ARG A 258 -15.59 22.50 9.13
N ALA A 259 -14.87 21.64 9.85
CA ALA A 259 -13.49 21.27 9.53
C ALA A 259 -13.41 20.60 8.15
N MET A 260 -14.36 19.74 7.81
CA MET A 260 -14.42 19.10 6.50
C MET A 260 -14.58 20.10 5.35
N ILE A 261 -15.46 21.10 5.47
CA ILE A 261 -15.57 22.16 4.44
C ILE A 261 -14.26 22.95 4.32
N LEU A 262 -13.64 23.28 5.46
CA LEU A 262 -12.38 24.03 5.45
C LEU A 262 -11.31 23.28 4.64
N VAL A 263 -11.18 21.97 4.86
CA VAL A 263 -10.24 21.09 4.15
C VAL A 263 -10.64 20.86 2.70
N LEU A 264 -11.94 20.73 2.42
CA LEU A 264 -12.45 20.59 1.06
C LEU A 264 -11.97 21.72 0.16
N LEU A 265 -11.93 22.95 0.68
CA LEU A 265 -11.46 24.14 -0.01
C LEU A 265 -9.94 24.38 0.12
N ASN A 266 -9.32 23.92 1.20
CA ASN A 266 -7.92 24.17 1.53
C ASN A 266 -7.24 22.85 1.90
N PRO A 267 -6.94 22.00 0.92
CA PRO A 267 -6.56 20.62 1.22
C PRO A 267 -5.08 20.48 1.58
N GLU A 268 -4.36 21.60 1.75
CA GLU A 268 -2.92 21.67 2.07
C GLU A 268 -2.66 22.41 3.38
N LYS A 269 -1.58 22.04 4.07
CA LYS A 269 -1.32 22.50 5.45
C LYS A 269 -1.05 23.99 5.51
N ASP A 270 -0.30 24.51 4.54
CA ASP A 270 0.02 25.93 4.45
C ASP A 270 -1.23 26.76 4.20
N SER A 271 -2.17 26.26 3.39
CA SER A 271 -3.48 26.89 3.17
C SER A 271 -4.32 26.93 4.46
N ILE A 272 -4.35 25.84 5.22
CA ILE A 272 -5.03 25.81 6.54
C ILE A 272 -4.39 26.81 7.52
N ASN A 273 -3.06 26.89 7.54
CA ASN A 273 -2.33 27.85 8.38
C ASN A 273 -2.60 29.30 7.96
N ALA A 274 -2.63 29.59 6.66
CA ALA A 274 -3.00 30.90 6.14
C ALA A 274 -4.42 31.28 6.53
N MET A 275 -5.37 30.33 6.48
CA MET A 275 -6.74 30.55 6.94
C MET A 275 -6.81 30.88 8.43
N LYS A 276 -5.94 30.30 9.27
CA LYS A 276 -5.86 30.66 10.69
C LYS A 276 -5.40 32.10 10.91
N VAL A 277 -4.45 32.57 10.11
CA VAL A 277 -3.97 33.97 10.17
C VAL A 277 -5.05 34.94 9.67
N ASN A 278 -5.76 34.58 8.60
CA ASN A 278 -6.75 35.45 7.96
C ASN A 278 -8.05 35.57 8.75
N LEU A 279 -8.57 34.45 9.28
CA LEU A 279 -9.83 34.42 10.02
C LEU A 279 -9.66 34.73 11.50
N GLN A 280 -8.45 34.58 12.06
CA GLN A 280 -8.11 34.87 13.45
C GLN A 280 -9.06 34.21 14.46
N GLU A 281 -9.86 35.01 15.18
CA GLU A 281 -10.83 34.58 16.18
C GLU A 281 -12.08 33.91 15.55
N ASN A 282 -12.36 34.18 14.27
CA ASN A 282 -13.49 33.58 13.56
C ASN A 282 -13.24 32.12 13.15
N LEU A 283 -12.01 31.62 13.29
CA LEU A 283 -11.67 30.20 13.13
C LEU A 283 -11.50 29.54 14.50
N GLY A 284 -12.46 28.68 14.84
CA GLY A 284 -12.48 27.88 16.05
C GLY A 284 -11.22 27.03 16.22
N GLY A 285 -10.77 26.87 17.46
CA GLY A 285 -9.56 26.11 17.78
C GLY A 285 -9.71 24.61 17.49
N LYS A 286 -10.89 24.04 17.78
CA LYS A 286 -11.17 22.63 17.49
C LYS A 286 -11.34 22.40 15.99
N VAL A 287 -12.06 23.28 15.29
CA VAL A 287 -12.19 23.22 13.82
C VAL A 287 -10.82 23.26 13.15
N TYR A 288 -9.96 24.21 13.55
CA TYR A 288 -8.59 24.30 13.01
C TYR A 288 -7.75 23.05 13.31
N SER A 289 -7.80 22.54 14.54
CA SER A 289 -7.00 21.37 14.93
C SER A 289 -7.45 20.13 14.16
N LEU A 290 -8.76 19.93 14.01
CA LEU A 290 -9.32 18.80 13.27
C LEU A 290 -9.04 18.91 11.76
N ALA A 291 -9.10 20.11 11.20
CA ALA A 291 -8.73 20.35 9.79
C ALA A 291 -7.24 20.01 9.54
N ASN A 292 -6.34 20.35 10.47
CA ASN A 292 -4.93 19.95 10.39
C ASN A 292 -4.75 18.43 10.45
N ILE A 293 -5.55 17.72 11.24
CA ILE A 293 -5.53 16.24 11.27
C ILE A 293 -5.95 15.68 9.91
N PHE A 294 -7.02 16.19 9.31
CA PHE A 294 -7.48 15.74 7.99
C PHE A 294 -6.48 16.03 6.86
N VAL A 295 -5.86 17.21 6.84
CA VAL A 295 -4.78 17.51 5.88
C VAL A 295 -3.53 16.67 6.16
N GLY A 296 -3.22 16.43 7.44
CA GLY A 296 -2.19 15.48 7.85
C GLY A 296 -2.49 14.06 7.35
N ALA A 297 -3.75 13.65 7.29
CA ALA A 297 -4.14 12.36 6.73
C ALA A 297 -3.90 12.25 5.21
N ARG A 298 -3.95 13.37 4.48
CA ARG A 298 -3.63 13.38 3.04
C ARG A 298 -2.13 13.23 2.76
N THR A 299 -1.29 13.72 3.66
CA THR A 299 0.16 13.68 3.49
C THR A 299 0.75 12.42 4.13
N GLY A 300 0.29 12.05 5.32
CA GLY A 300 0.81 10.91 6.06
C GLY A 300 2.15 11.20 6.74
N TYR A 301 2.59 10.25 7.58
CA TYR A 301 3.82 10.39 8.35
C TYR A 301 5.04 10.36 7.43
N SER A 302 4.95 9.58 6.35
CA SER A 302 5.95 9.45 5.30
C SER A 302 6.39 10.78 4.69
N TYR A 303 5.55 11.81 4.69
CA TYR A 303 5.83 13.15 4.15
C TYR A 303 6.38 14.15 5.18
N LEU A 304 6.43 13.80 6.47
CA LEU A 304 7.07 14.66 7.46
C LEU A 304 8.57 14.75 7.22
N SER A 305 9.13 15.96 7.31
CA SER A 305 10.58 16.16 7.26
C SER A 305 11.28 15.53 8.47
N ALA A 306 12.59 15.29 8.36
CA ALA A 306 13.38 14.80 9.48
C ALA A 306 13.26 15.71 10.72
N GLU A 307 13.26 17.03 10.51
CA GLU A 307 13.06 18.02 11.57
C GLU A 307 11.68 17.89 12.25
N GLN A 308 10.62 17.73 11.45
CA GLN A 308 9.27 17.56 11.97
C GLN A 308 9.13 16.27 12.80
N ARG A 309 9.73 15.16 12.35
CA ARG A 309 9.74 13.89 13.10
C ARG A 309 10.54 14.02 14.40
N ASN A 310 11.65 14.76 14.38
CA ASN A 310 12.51 15.00 15.54
C ASN A 310 11.89 15.95 16.58
N MET A 311 10.72 16.53 16.34
CA MET A 311 9.96 17.24 17.38
C MET A 311 9.50 16.29 18.51
N LEU A 312 9.37 14.99 18.23
CA LEU A 312 9.26 13.96 19.27
C LEU A 312 10.66 13.42 19.61
N GLU A 313 11.10 13.64 20.85
CA GLU A 313 12.44 13.21 21.33
C GLU A 313 12.61 11.69 21.32
N ASP A 314 11.59 10.93 21.76
CA ASP A 314 11.55 9.46 21.70
C ASP A 314 10.41 8.98 20.80
N ARG A 315 10.76 8.39 19.66
CA ARG A 315 9.81 7.81 18.70
C ARG A 315 9.66 6.30 18.80
N LYS A 316 10.34 5.63 19.72
CA LYS A 316 10.37 4.17 19.79
C LYS A 316 8.97 3.57 19.92
N GLN A 317 8.13 4.12 20.79
CA GLN A 317 6.74 3.64 20.94
C GLN A 317 5.90 3.87 19.69
N LEU A 318 6.07 5.02 19.01
CA LEU A 318 5.38 5.30 17.75
C LEU A 318 5.83 4.32 16.66
N GLN A 319 7.12 4.01 16.56
CA GLN A 319 7.67 3.07 15.59
C GLN A 319 7.22 1.62 15.86
N LEU A 320 7.16 1.22 17.13
CA LEU A 320 6.57 -0.07 17.55
C LEU A 320 5.09 -0.17 17.18
N LEU A 321 4.33 0.90 17.47
CA LEU A 321 2.92 0.99 17.11
C LEU A 321 2.74 0.92 15.59
N ASN A 322 3.49 1.73 14.83
CA ASN A 322 3.46 1.77 13.37
C ASN A 322 3.57 0.35 12.79
N ALA A 323 4.60 -0.41 13.18
CA ALA A 323 4.74 -1.80 12.73
C ALA A 323 3.57 -2.70 13.14
N SER A 324 3.06 -2.54 14.36
CA SER A 324 1.91 -3.31 14.81
C SER A 324 0.64 -3.04 14.00
N LEU A 325 0.47 -1.85 13.39
CA LEU A 325 -0.72 -1.57 12.57
C LEU A 325 -0.77 -2.40 11.27
N TYR A 326 0.37 -2.95 10.84
CA TYR A 326 0.48 -3.78 9.63
C TYR A 326 0.65 -5.27 9.93
N ASN A 327 0.90 -5.62 11.20
CA ASN A 327 0.93 -6.99 11.65
C ASN A 327 -0.42 -7.27 12.33
N PRO A 328 -1.24 -8.21 11.85
CA PRO A 328 -2.48 -8.56 12.53
C PRO A 328 -2.17 -8.90 14.00
N ALA A 329 -3.03 -8.46 14.91
CA ALA A 329 -2.92 -8.81 16.32
C ALA A 329 -2.92 -10.34 16.42
N SER A 330 -1.76 -10.91 16.75
CA SER A 330 -1.61 -12.34 16.94
C SER A 330 -2.36 -12.73 18.20
N ASP A 331 -3.53 -13.33 18.06
CA ASP A 331 -4.13 -14.16 19.13
C ASP A 331 -3.41 -15.51 19.25
N GLU A 332 -2.39 -15.79 18.44
CA GLU A 332 -1.56 -16.97 18.61
C GLU A 332 -0.27 -16.64 19.36
N PRO A 333 0.05 -17.37 20.45
CA PRO A 333 1.35 -17.26 21.09
C PRO A 333 2.42 -17.68 20.09
N THR A 334 3.47 -16.87 19.97
CA THR A 334 4.71 -17.21 19.28
C THR A 334 5.24 -18.56 19.75
N SER A 335 4.99 -19.61 18.97
CA SER A 335 5.74 -20.86 19.02
C SER A 335 6.92 -20.77 18.05
N GLU A 336 8.10 -21.07 18.58
CA GLU A 336 9.33 -21.36 17.83
C GLU A 336 9.11 -22.41 16.72
N PRO A 337 9.99 -22.46 15.69
CA PRO A 337 9.71 -23.12 14.43
C PRO A 337 9.57 -24.63 14.61
N ILE A 338 8.38 -25.16 14.31
CA ILE A 338 8.16 -26.60 14.19
C ILE A 338 8.58 -27.03 12.79
N GLU A 339 9.58 -27.90 12.72
CA GLU A 339 9.92 -28.68 11.53
C GLU A 339 8.66 -29.28 10.91
N GLN A 340 8.40 -28.97 9.64
CA GLN A 340 7.28 -29.53 8.89
C GLN A 340 7.50 -31.03 8.67
N ILE A 341 6.87 -31.85 9.52
CA ILE A 341 6.51 -33.22 9.15
C ILE A 341 5.13 -33.14 8.49
N LEU A 342 5.10 -33.46 7.20
CA LEU A 342 3.89 -33.65 6.41
C LEU A 342 3.00 -34.71 7.07
N THR A 343 1.78 -34.32 7.41
CA THR A 343 0.66 -35.27 7.51
C THR A 343 -0.56 -34.67 6.85
N GLN A 344 -1.01 -35.34 5.79
CA GLN A 344 -2.29 -35.11 5.15
C GLN A 344 -3.41 -35.45 6.12
N GLU A 345 -4.29 -34.50 6.41
CA GLU A 345 -5.65 -34.82 6.84
C GLU A 345 -6.66 -34.07 5.98
N GLN A 346 -7.65 -34.86 5.56
CA GLN A 346 -8.69 -34.54 4.60
C GLN A 346 -9.68 -33.55 5.20
N ILE A 347 -9.92 -32.45 4.49
CA ILE A 347 -11.10 -31.60 4.70
C ILE A 347 -12.08 -31.95 3.57
N SER A 348 -13.27 -32.39 3.96
CA SER A 348 -14.38 -32.68 3.07
C SER A 348 -14.85 -31.41 2.35
N PRO A 349 -14.96 -31.39 1.01
CA PRO A 349 -15.43 -30.21 0.30
C PRO A 349 -16.95 -30.12 0.37
N ASP A 350 -17.44 -28.93 0.68
CA ASP A 350 -18.79 -28.48 0.37
C ASP A 350 -18.84 -28.32 -1.17
N GLU A 351 -19.18 -29.42 -1.85
CA GLU A 351 -19.22 -29.53 -3.31
C GLU A 351 -20.35 -28.63 -3.84
N ASN A 352 -20.00 -27.44 -4.36
CA ASN A 352 -20.60 -26.76 -5.53
C ASN A 352 -20.51 -25.21 -5.49
N LYS A 353 -19.61 -24.60 -4.72
CA LYS A 353 -19.31 -23.18 -4.95
C LYS A 353 -18.28 -23.07 -6.09
N PHE A 354 -18.65 -22.42 -7.20
CA PHE A 354 -17.73 -22.13 -8.30
C PHE A 354 -16.65 -21.17 -7.80
N ILE A 355 -15.38 -21.55 -7.95
CA ILE A 355 -14.23 -20.71 -7.61
C ILE A 355 -13.31 -20.64 -8.82
N LEU A 356 -13.23 -19.46 -9.45
CA LEU A 356 -12.54 -19.27 -10.74
C LEU A 356 -11.08 -19.72 -10.72
N ASP A 357 -10.33 -19.45 -9.64
CA ASP A 357 -8.90 -19.77 -9.55
C ASP A 357 -8.60 -21.28 -9.38
N GLN A 358 -9.62 -22.09 -9.08
CA GLN A 358 -9.55 -23.55 -9.00
C GLN A 358 -9.93 -24.23 -10.31
N GLU A 359 -10.33 -23.47 -11.33
CA GLU A 359 -10.77 -24.03 -12.59
C GLU A 359 -9.63 -24.70 -13.38
N PRO A 360 -9.82 -25.93 -13.86
CA PRO A 360 -8.75 -26.74 -14.44
C PRO A 360 -8.27 -26.22 -15.81
N TRP A 361 -9.02 -25.31 -16.45
CA TRP A 361 -8.65 -24.64 -17.68
C TRP A 361 -7.83 -23.36 -17.45
N LEU A 362 -7.56 -22.99 -16.19
CA LEU A 362 -6.57 -21.97 -15.83
C LEU A 362 -5.25 -22.59 -15.38
N LYS A 363 -4.17 -21.84 -15.55
CA LYS A 363 -2.85 -22.13 -15.01
C LYS A 363 -2.29 -20.84 -14.42
N SER A 364 -2.08 -20.80 -13.11
CA SER A 364 -1.44 -19.64 -12.48
C SER A 364 -0.03 -19.44 -13.06
N ALA A 365 0.21 -18.23 -13.55
CA ALA A 365 1.52 -17.77 -13.99
C ALA A 365 2.18 -16.88 -12.92
N SER A 366 1.37 -16.16 -12.16
CA SER A 366 1.75 -15.40 -10.96
C SER A 366 0.50 -15.26 -10.06
N PRO A 367 0.62 -14.67 -8.85
CA PRO A 367 -0.55 -14.20 -8.12
C PRO A 367 -1.41 -13.32 -9.04
N ASP A 368 -2.71 -13.56 -9.05
CA ASP A 368 -3.72 -12.85 -9.83
C ASP A 368 -3.63 -12.96 -11.38
N ILE A 369 -2.63 -13.64 -11.95
CA ILE A 369 -2.49 -13.80 -13.41
C ILE A 369 -2.54 -15.26 -13.80
N PHE A 370 -3.50 -15.59 -14.66
CA PHE A 370 -3.82 -16.92 -15.09
C PHE A 370 -3.66 -17.05 -16.61
N GLN A 371 -2.88 -18.03 -17.05
CA GLN A 371 -2.85 -18.45 -18.44
C GLN A 371 -4.04 -19.39 -18.71
N LEU A 372 -4.82 -19.11 -19.74
CA LEU A 372 -5.87 -20.02 -20.17
C LEU A 372 -5.27 -21.19 -20.94
N ARG A 373 -5.47 -22.42 -20.44
CA ARG A 373 -4.95 -23.62 -21.07
C ARG A 373 -5.51 -23.75 -22.49
N ALA A 374 -4.63 -24.11 -23.43
CA ALA A 374 -4.94 -24.24 -24.85
C ALA A 374 -5.35 -22.95 -25.59
N VAL A 375 -5.30 -21.77 -24.96
CA VAL A 375 -5.33 -20.48 -25.66
C VAL A 375 -3.91 -20.09 -26.05
N LYS A 376 -3.67 -19.87 -27.34
CA LYS A 376 -2.34 -19.53 -27.87
C LYS A 376 -2.38 -18.15 -28.50
N PRO A 377 -1.71 -17.14 -27.92
CA PRO A 377 -1.64 -15.82 -28.53
C PRO A 377 -0.85 -15.85 -29.84
N MET A 378 -1.20 -14.93 -30.74
CA MET A 378 -0.36 -14.58 -31.88
C MET A 378 0.86 -13.79 -31.41
N ALA A 379 1.95 -13.83 -32.16
CA ALA A 379 3.22 -13.23 -31.73
C ALA A 379 3.09 -11.72 -31.41
N GLY A 380 3.33 -11.37 -30.14
CA GLY A 380 3.19 -10.00 -29.60
C GLY A 380 1.87 -9.70 -28.91
N PHE A 381 1.02 -10.70 -28.71
CA PHE A 381 -0.12 -10.66 -27.78
C PHE A 381 0.16 -11.56 -26.58
N ASP A 382 -0.52 -11.29 -25.46
CA ASP A 382 -0.30 -11.96 -24.17
C ASP A 382 -1.40 -12.99 -23.86
N LEU A 383 -2.68 -12.56 -23.91
CA LEU A 383 -3.86 -13.38 -23.61
C LEU A 383 -3.87 -14.02 -22.21
N SER A 384 -3.27 -13.38 -21.20
CA SER A 384 -3.43 -13.79 -19.80
C SER A 384 -4.67 -13.17 -19.17
N LEU A 385 -5.37 -13.93 -18.34
CA LEU A 385 -6.48 -13.46 -17.53
C LEU A 385 -5.93 -12.89 -16.21
N GLU A 386 -6.18 -11.63 -15.93
CA GLU A 386 -5.88 -10.98 -14.65
C GLU A 386 -7.15 -10.99 -13.80
N TYR A 387 -7.12 -11.67 -12.66
CA TYR A 387 -8.22 -11.74 -11.71
C TYR A 387 -7.73 -11.41 -10.30
N LYS A 388 -8.26 -10.33 -9.76
CA LYS A 388 -8.12 -9.90 -8.37
C LYS A 388 -9.49 -9.96 -7.71
N PRO A 389 -9.69 -10.79 -6.68
CA PRO A 389 -10.95 -10.87 -5.96
C PRO A 389 -11.48 -9.48 -5.61
N GLU A 390 -12.79 -9.30 -5.76
CA GLU A 390 -13.52 -8.08 -5.37
C GLU A 390 -13.10 -6.76 -6.06
N SER A 391 -12.12 -6.79 -6.97
CA SER A 391 -11.52 -5.56 -7.50
C SER A 391 -11.36 -5.54 -9.01
N PHE A 392 -10.88 -6.62 -9.64
CA PHE A 392 -10.52 -6.57 -11.06
C PHE A 392 -10.63 -7.92 -11.75
N LEU A 393 -11.26 -7.95 -12.92
CA LEU A 393 -11.27 -9.11 -13.80
C LEU A 393 -11.09 -8.61 -15.24
N ALA A 394 -9.98 -8.96 -15.88
CA ALA A 394 -9.71 -8.52 -17.24
C ALA A 394 -8.85 -9.52 -18.00
N TRP A 395 -9.00 -9.54 -19.33
CA TRP A 395 -8.18 -10.34 -20.22
C TRP A 395 -7.16 -9.44 -20.93
N ARG A 396 -5.89 -9.63 -20.61
CA ARG A 396 -4.79 -8.83 -21.16
C ARG A 396 -4.51 -9.22 -22.60
N LEU A 397 -4.66 -8.28 -23.53
CA LEU A 397 -4.36 -8.50 -24.95
C LEU A 397 -2.90 -8.15 -25.26
N ILE A 398 -2.42 -7.01 -24.77
CA ILE A 398 -1.04 -6.54 -24.93
C ILE A 398 -0.53 -6.09 -23.57
N ASP A 399 0.62 -6.63 -23.16
CA ASP A 399 1.36 -6.16 -22.00
C ASP A 399 2.26 -4.97 -22.41
N ALA A 400 1.98 -3.78 -21.88
CA ALA A 400 2.79 -2.59 -22.15
C ALA A 400 4.24 -2.72 -21.63
N ASN A 401 4.45 -3.56 -20.62
CA ASN A 401 5.75 -3.82 -20.00
C ASN A 401 6.43 -5.08 -20.55
N GLY A 402 5.77 -5.77 -21.49
CA GLY A 402 6.33 -6.92 -22.20
C GLY A 402 7.45 -6.51 -23.17
N THR A 403 8.22 -7.49 -23.63
CA THR A 403 9.38 -7.27 -24.54
C THR A 403 9.06 -6.55 -25.85
N LYS A 404 7.78 -6.51 -26.25
CA LYS A 404 7.29 -5.81 -27.45
C LYS A 404 6.47 -4.56 -27.14
N GLY A 405 6.21 -4.29 -25.86
CA GLY A 405 5.36 -3.21 -25.37
C GLY A 405 4.07 -3.03 -26.18
N MET A 406 3.70 -1.77 -26.39
CA MET A 406 2.48 -1.39 -27.12
C MET A 406 2.64 -1.34 -28.65
N GLU A 407 3.73 -1.85 -29.23
CA GLU A 407 4.03 -1.75 -30.68
C GLU A 407 2.96 -2.39 -31.59
N LYS A 408 2.19 -3.33 -31.05
CA LYS A 408 1.07 -3.99 -31.75
C LYS A 408 -0.19 -3.14 -31.79
N LEU A 409 -0.33 -2.17 -30.89
CA LEU A 409 -1.46 -1.23 -30.88
C LEU A 409 -1.27 -0.18 -31.98
N LYS A 410 -1.67 -0.54 -33.20
CA LYS A 410 -1.71 0.35 -34.37
C LYS A 410 -3.16 0.63 -34.76
N GLY A 411 -3.38 1.66 -35.59
CA GLY A 411 -4.71 2.09 -36.01
C GLY A 411 -5.61 0.96 -36.53
N GLN A 412 -5.07 0.01 -37.31
CA GLN A 412 -5.84 -1.13 -37.81
C GLN A 412 -6.30 -2.09 -36.70
N LEU A 413 -5.47 -2.34 -35.69
CA LEU A 413 -5.85 -3.19 -34.55
C LEU A 413 -6.94 -2.51 -33.73
N ALA A 414 -6.83 -1.20 -33.49
CA ALA A 414 -7.85 -0.43 -32.78
C ALA A 414 -9.21 -0.48 -33.51
N LEU A 415 -9.22 -0.31 -34.84
CA LEU A 415 -10.43 -0.44 -35.66
C LEU A 415 -11.03 -1.85 -35.61
N ASN A 416 -10.18 -2.88 -35.64
CA ASN A 416 -10.63 -4.27 -35.54
C ASN A 416 -11.21 -4.60 -34.16
N LEU A 417 -10.65 -4.04 -33.08
CA LEU A 417 -11.17 -4.22 -31.72
C LEU A 417 -12.51 -3.50 -31.55
N LEU A 418 -12.64 -2.28 -32.08
CA LEU A 418 -13.91 -1.54 -32.08
C LEU A 418 -15.00 -2.27 -32.89
N SER A 419 -14.64 -2.96 -33.97
CA SER A 419 -15.62 -3.66 -34.80
C SER A 419 -16.14 -4.94 -34.15
N ILE A 420 -15.34 -5.63 -33.34
CA ILE A 420 -15.77 -6.80 -32.56
C ILE A 420 -16.35 -6.45 -31.19
N GLN A 421 -16.09 -5.25 -30.65
CA GLN A 421 -16.60 -4.79 -29.35
C GLN A 421 -18.13 -4.89 -29.25
N ARG A 422 -18.86 -4.70 -30.36
CA ARG A 422 -20.33 -4.84 -30.40
C ARG A 422 -20.83 -6.29 -30.25
N ASN A 423 -19.96 -7.27 -30.48
CA ASN A 423 -20.27 -8.70 -30.33
C ASN A 423 -20.03 -9.16 -28.88
N PHE A 424 -19.32 -8.37 -28.08
CA PHE A 424 -18.99 -8.74 -26.72
C PHE A 424 -20.23 -8.72 -25.81
N PRO A 425 -20.30 -9.63 -24.82
CA PRO A 425 -21.38 -9.62 -23.84
C PRO A 425 -21.47 -8.29 -23.06
N ALA A 426 -22.65 -8.00 -22.51
CA ALA A 426 -22.89 -6.77 -21.77
C ALA A 426 -21.89 -6.55 -20.62
N GLY A 427 -21.37 -5.34 -20.51
CA GLY A 427 -20.39 -4.93 -19.49
C GLY A 427 -18.93 -5.27 -19.82
N VAL A 428 -18.66 -6.00 -20.91
CA VAL A 428 -17.31 -6.24 -21.41
C VAL A 428 -16.84 -5.07 -22.28
N ARG A 429 -15.61 -4.60 -22.09
CA ARG A 429 -15.07 -3.45 -22.83
C ARG A 429 -13.58 -3.55 -23.10
N VAL A 430 -13.14 -3.16 -24.30
CA VAL A 430 -11.73 -2.98 -24.64
C VAL A 430 -11.25 -1.64 -24.09
N GLU A 431 -10.20 -1.66 -23.28
CA GLU A 431 -9.65 -0.48 -22.65
C GLU A 431 -8.12 -0.47 -22.71
N ILE A 432 -7.56 0.74 -22.80
CA ILE A 432 -6.15 0.96 -22.52
C ILE A 432 -6.06 1.29 -21.04
N VAL A 433 -5.41 0.42 -20.28
CA VAL A 433 -5.12 0.66 -18.87
C VAL A 433 -3.74 1.30 -18.81
N GLU A 434 -3.68 2.53 -18.36
CA GLU A 434 -2.46 3.34 -18.34
C GLU A 434 -1.31 2.60 -17.66
N ALA A 435 -0.13 2.61 -18.29
CA ALA A 435 1.07 1.88 -17.89
C ALA A 435 0.97 0.33 -17.79
N LYS A 436 -0.20 -0.28 -18.02
CA LYS A 436 -0.38 -1.75 -18.00
C LYS A 436 -0.55 -2.35 -19.39
N GLY A 437 -1.28 -1.68 -20.29
CA GLY A 437 -1.42 -2.07 -21.69
C GLY A 437 -2.86 -2.16 -22.16
N LEU A 438 -3.11 -3.03 -23.14
CA LEU A 438 -4.42 -3.19 -23.76
C LEU A 438 -5.15 -4.39 -23.16
N TYR A 439 -6.36 -4.16 -22.67
CA TYR A 439 -7.17 -5.14 -21.97
C TYR A 439 -8.58 -5.25 -22.53
N ILE A 440 -9.20 -6.41 -22.31
CA ILE A 440 -10.65 -6.57 -22.29
C ILE A 440 -11.07 -6.64 -20.84
N THR A 441 -11.67 -5.58 -20.32
CA THR A 441 -12.22 -5.54 -18.96
C THR A 441 -13.51 -6.35 -18.93
N LEU A 442 -13.64 -7.25 -17.95
CA LEU A 442 -14.77 -8.16 -17.77
C LEU A 442 -15.57 -7.75 -16.52
N PRO A 443 -16.90 -7.98 -16.49
CA PRO A 443 -17.68 -7.79 -15.28
C PRO A 443 -17.17 -8.68 -14.15
N LEU A 444 -16.85 -8.09 -12.99
CA LEU A 444 -16.29 -8.82 -11.85
C LEU A 444 -17.20 -9.95 -11.36
N VAL A 445 -18.53 -9.77 -11.47
CA VAL A 445 -19.54 -10.79 -11.17
C VAL A 445 -19.39 -12.08 -11.99
N TRP A 446 -18.64 -12.06 -13.10
CA TRP A 446 -18.35 -13.27 -13.86
C TRP A 446 -17.37 -14.21 -13.14
N ALA A 447 -16.57 -13.71 -12.19
CA ALA A 447 -15.65 -14.55 -11.42
C ALA A 447 -16.38 -15.58 -10.54
N GLU A 448 -17.67 -15.38 -10.29
CA GLU A 448 -18.53 -16.29 -9.53
C GLU A 448 -19.52 -17.05 -10.44
N ASP A 449 -19.45 -16.84 -11.76
CA ASP A 449 -20.38 -17.43 -12.72
C ASP A 449 -19.82 -18.70 -13.34
N PHE A 450 -20.49 -19.83 -13.13
CA PHE A 450 -20.15 -21.14 -13.70
C PHE A 450 -20.06 -21.16 -15.24
N ASN A 451 -20.68 -20.17 -15.91
CA ASN A 451 -20.65 -20.02 -17.38
C ASN A 451 -19.55 -19.08 -17.87
N ILE A 452 -18.68 -18.53 -17.01
CA ILE A 452 -17.61 -17.62 -17.44
C ILE A 452 -16.78 -18.19 -18.58
N ARG A 453 -16.51 -19.50 -18.58
CA ARG A 453 -15.77 -20.17 -19.66
C ARG A 453 -16.46 -20.01 -21.01
N GLU A 454 -17.79 -20.17 -21.07
CA GLU A 454 -18.55 -20.05 -22.31
C GLU A 454 -18.56 -18.60 -22.80
N LYS A 455 -18.65 -17.64 -21.87
CA LYS A 455 -18.56 -16.21 -22.16
C LYS A 455 -17.17 -15.82 -22.68
N LEU A 456 -16.11 -16.37 -22.10
CA LEU A 456 -14.73 -16.18 -22.56
C LEU A 456 -14.49 -16.85 -23.92
N GLN A 457 -15.14 -17.99 -24.19
CA GLN A 457 -15.05 -18.65 -25.50
C GLN A 457 -15.65 -17.79 -26.61
N LEU A 458 -16.78 -17.11 -26.36
CA LEU A 458 -17.38 -16.18 -27.33
C LEU A 458 -16.41 -15.04 -27.68
N ILE A 459 -15.77 -14.45 -26.66
CA ILE A 459 -14.76 -13.40 -26.85
C ILE A 459 -13.55 -13.96 -27.61
N LEU A 460 -13.11 -15.17 -27.30
CA LEU A 460 -11.97 -15.82 -27.97
C LEU A 460 -12.24 -16.03 -29.47
N ASP A 461 -13.45 -16.42 -29.86
CA ASP A 461 -13.82 -16.63 -31.26
C ASP A 461 -13.71 -15.32 -32.06
N ASP A 462 -14.15 -14.19 -31.49
CA ASP A 462 -13.95 -12.86 -32.06
C ASP A 462 -12.46 -12.49 -32.15
N LEU A 463 -11.67 -12.77 -31.10
CA LEU A 463 -10.22 -12.51 -31.08
C LEU A 463 -9.44 -13.35 -32.12
N ILE A 464 -9.88 -14.58 -32.41
CA ILE A 464 -9.34 -15.40 -33.50
C ILE A 464 -9.65 -14.73 -34.85
N SER A 465 -10.86 -14.20 -35.04
CA SER A 465 -11.28 -13.57 -36.30
C SER A 465 -10.40 -12.38 -36.70
N ILE A 466 -9.90 -11.63 -35.70
CA ILE A 466 -9.02 -10.48 -35.89
C ILE A 466 -7.52 -10.80 -35.70
N LYS A 467 -7.16 -12.09 -35.62
CA LYS A 467 -5.78 -12.61 -35.53
C LYS A 467 -5.01 -12.16 -34.28
N ILE A 468 -5.69 -12.06 -33.14
CA ILE A 468 -5.06 -11.88 -31.82
C ILE A 468 -4.71 -13.24 -31.20
N ALA A 469 -5.56 -14.25 -31.40
CA ALA A 469 -5.33 -15.64 -31.00
C ALA A 469 -5.13 -16.56 -32.22
N GLN A 470 -4.42 -17.68 -32.03
CA GLN A 470 -4.25 -18.70 -33.07
C GLN A 470 -5.57 -19.43 -33.34
N LYS A 471 -5.84 -19.85 -34.58
CA LYS A 471 -7.05 -20.62 -34.96
C LYS A 471 -7.24 -21.93 -34.19
N SER A 472 -6.15 -22.48 -33.64
CA SER A 472 -6.20 -23.68 -32.80
C SER A 472 -6.57 -23.41 -31.34
N SER A 473 -6.76 -22.15 -30.95
CA SER A 473 -7.07 -21.77 -29.57
C SER A 473 -8.50 -22.16 -29.23
N LYS A 474 -8.69 -22.84 -28.09
CA LYS A 474 -10.02 -23.21 -27.60
C LYS A 474 -9.97 -23.40 -26.08
N LEU A 475 -11.03 -22.97 -25.39
CA LEU A 475 -11.27 -23.31 -24.00
C LEU A 475 -11.93 -24.69 -23.95
N VAL A 476 -11.14 -25.71 -23.64
CA VAL A 476 -11.59 -27.10 -23.62
C VAL A 476 -12.42 -27.37 -22.36
N LYS A 477 -13.51 -28.12 -22.51
CA LYS A 477 -14.26 -28.71 -21.40
C LYS A 477 -13.47 -29.95 -20.99
N ILE A 478 -12.75 -29.87 -19.86
CA ILE A 478 -12.07 -31.03 -19.28
C ILE A 478 -13.14 -31.93 -18.66
#